data_AF-A0A8H3J0C4-F1
#
_entry.id   AF-A0A8H3J0C4-F1
#
_cell.length_a   1.000
_cell.length_b   1.000
_cell.length_c   1.000
_cell.angle_alpha   90.00
_cell.angle_beta   90.00
_cell.angle_gamma   90.00
#
_symmetry.space_group_name_H-M   'P 1'
#
loop_
_entity.id
_entity.type
_entity.pdbx_description
1 polymer ?
#
loop_
_entity_poly.entity_id
_entity_poly.type
_entity_poly.pdbx_seq_one_letter_code
_entity_poly.pdbx_strand_id
1 'polypeptide(L)'
;MVNMRRALVPIVADEMSLWIPGEEDAKSEIIHGQATGELRGLRGAYTQTQVYGTSGENLMDIKQLRCASYDGTSPIDDKYAAARNPYLNLVWKPDFDSLSNEQAKAGFPPTTEFKYLAPTFEKPDRLAAYILIKSYVNHSDLYNRSHSEHLQRF
;
A
#
# COMPACT_ATOMS: atom_id res chain seq x y z
N MET A 1 -10.01 2.06 -23.96
CA MET A 1 -10.23 3.34 -23.26
C MET A 1 -10.14 3.05 -21.77
N VAL A 2 -9.11 3.54 -21.08
CA VAL A 2 -8.90 3.29 -19.64
C VAL A 2 -9.80 4.26 -18.86
N ASN A 3 -10.76 3.73 -18.10
CA ASN A 3 -11.71 4.52 -17.34
C ASN A 3 -11.16 4.80 -15.92
N MET A 4 -10.96 6.06 -15.57
CA MET A 4 -10.41 6.48 -14.29
C MET A 4 -11.52 6.88 -13.32
N ARG A 5 -11.58 6.23 -12.15
CA ARG A 5 -12.69 6.38 -11.18
C ARG A 5 -12.45 7.42 -10.07
N ARG A 6 -11.29 8.10 -10.09
CA ARG A 6 -10.85 8.98 -9.00
C ARG A 6 -10.37 10.31 -9.56
N ALA A 7 -10.61 11.37 -8.80
CA ALA A 7 -10.07 12.69 -9.12
C ALA A 7 -8.54 12.67 -9.06
N LEU A 8 -7.91 13.37 -10.01
CA LEU A 8 -6.47 13.53 -10.10
C LEU A 8 -6.12 14.99 -9.80
N VAL A 9 -5.18 15.18 -8.88
CA VAL A 9 -4.67 16.49 -8.52
C VAL A 9 -3.26 16.62 -9.07
N PRO A 10 -2.95 17.67 -9.84
CA PRO A 10 -1.58 17.97 -10.24
C PRO A 10 -0.70 18.17 -9.01
N ILE A 11 0.43 17.47 -8.96
CA ILE A 11 1.41 17.58 -7.87
C ILE A 11 2.74 18.16 -8.35
N VAL A 12 3.08 17.96 -9.62
CA VAL A 12 4.33 18.48 -10.22
C VAL A 12 4.06 18.84 -11.67
N ALA A 13 4.53 20.01 -12.09
CA ALA A 13 4.72 20.39 -13.48
C ALA A 13 6.22 20.62 -13.66
N ASP A 14 6.86 19.85 -14.53
CA ASP A 14 8.33 19.87 -14.68
C ASP A 14 8.77 21.09 -15.51
N GLU A 15 8.42 21.09 -16.80
CA GLU A 15 8.67 22.20 -17.71
C GLU A 15 7.34 22.65 -18.31
N MET A 16 6.99 23.91 -18.05
CA MET A 16 5.84 24.60 -18.61
C MET A 16 6.33 25.84 -19.35
N SER A 17 6.02 25.92 -20.63
CA SER A 17 6.28 27.09 -21.47
C SER A 17 4.96 27.73 -21.87
N LEU A 18 4.91 29.05 -21.79
CA LEU A 18 3.76 29.87 -22.15
C LEU A 18 4.23 30.96 -23.12
N TRP A 19 3.48 31.16 -24.18
CA TRP A 19 3.74 32.20 -25.17
C TRP A 19 2.63 33.23 -25.17
N ILE A 20 2.99 34.48 -25.46
CA ILE A 20 1.99 35.54 -25.64
C ILE A 20 1.36 35.31 -27.02
N PRO A 21 0.02 35.15 -27.11
CA PRO A 21 -0.64 34.92 -28.38
C PRO A 21 -0.46 36.12 -29.31
N GLY A 22 -0.27 35.85 -30.60
CA GLY A 22 -0.31 36.87 -31.64
C GLY A 22 -1.68 37.54 -31.74
N GLU A 23 -1.77 38.67 -32.46
CA GLU A 23 -3.04 39.42 -32.56
C GLU A 23 -4.21 38.60 -33.13
N GLU A 24 -3.91 37.65 -34.01
CA GLU A 24 -4.91 36.76 -34.61
C GLU A 24 -5.44 35.75 -33.58
N ASP A 25 -4.54 35.08 -32.86
CA ASP A 25 -4.93 34.10 -31.83
C ASP A 25 -5.55 34.76 -30.60
N ALA A 26 -5.16 36.01 -30.28
CA ALA A 26 -5.75 36.77 -29.18
C ALA A 26 -7.22 37.17 -29.43
N LYS A 27 -7.63 37.26 -30.69
CA LYS A 27 -9.00 37.56 -31.11
C LYS A 27 -9.80 36.30 -31.44
N SER A 28 -9.13 35.15 -31.50
CA SER A 28 -9.79 33.87 -31.78
C SER A 28 -10.57 33.37 -30.58
N GLU A 29 -11.80 32.91 -30.82
CA GLU A 29 -12.61 32.19 -29.83
C GLU A 29 -12.28 30.69 -29.77
N ILE A 30 -11.46 30.20 -30.70
CA ILE A 30 -11.13 28.79 -30.85
C ILE A 30 -9.63 28.59 -30.68
N ILE A 31 -9.26 27.60 -29.86
CA ILE A 31 -7.90 27.12 -29.69
C ILE A 31 -7.90 25.59 -29.78
N HIS A 32 -6.80 25.01 -30.23
CA HIS A 32 -6.65 23.57 -30.37
C HIS A 32 -5.76 23.03 -29.27
N GLY A 33 -6.14 21.92 -28.64
CA GLY A 33 -5.35 21.30 -27.59
C GLY A 33 -5.14 19.82 -27.87
N GLN A 34 -3.92 19.34 -27.64
CA GLN A 34 -3.60 17.92 -27.63
C GLN A 34 -3.02 17.56 -26.27
N ALA A 35 -3.55 16.48 -25.68
CA ALA A 35 -2.99 15.91 -24.46
C ALA A 35 -2.79 14.41 -24.65
N THR A 36 -1.67 13.92 -24.15
CA THR A 36 -1.38 12.50 -24.04
C THR A 36 -1.07 12.18 -22.59
N GLY A 37 -1.34 10.95 -22.17
CA GLY A 37 -1.07 10.57 -20.80
C GLY A 37 -1.19 9.09 -20.55
N GLU A 38 -0.50 8.65 -19.51
CA GLU A 38 -0.50 7.28 -19.04
C GLU A 38 -0.68 7.22 -17.52
N LEU A 39 -1.34 6.16 -17.07
CA LEU A 39 -1.42 5.85 -15.65
C LEU A 39 -0.14 5.15 -15.21
N ARG A 40 0.48 5.63 -14.14
CA ARG A 40 1.62 4.98 -13.49
C ARG A 40 1.24 4.57 -12.07
N GLY A 41 1.07 3.26 -11.89
CA GLY A 41 0.65 2.66 -10.63
C GLY A 41 -0.83 2.91 -10.32
N LEU A 42 -1.21 2.68 -9.06
CA LEU A 42 -2.61 2.76 -8.61
C LEU A 42 -3.11 4.19 -8.42
N ARG A 43 -2.20 5.16 -8.27
CA ARG A 43 -2.53 6.53 -7.88
C ARG A 43 -1.96 7.61 -8.78
N GLY A 44 -0.99 7.30 -9.64
CA GLY A 44 -0.28 8.28 -10.44
C GLY A 44 -0.81 8.36 -11.87
N ALA A 45 -0.86 9.56 -12.41
CA ALA A 45 -1.00 9.80 -13.83
C ALA A 45 0.09 10.77 -14.30
N TYR A 46 0.63 10.50 -15.48
CA TYR A 46 1.66 11.30 -16.12
C TYR A 46 1.12 11.75 -17.45
N THR A 47 1.05 13.04 -17.68
CA THR A 47 0.46 13.61 -18.88
C THR A 47 1.38 14.65 -19.50
N GLN A 48 1.23 14.85 -20.80
CA GLN A 48 1.85 15.90 -21.58
C GLN A 48 0.73 16.66 -22.28
N THR A 49 0.84 17.97 -22.42
CA THR A 49 -0.24 18.77 -23.01
C THR A 49 0.33 19.93 -23.78
N GLN A 50 -0.20 20.13 -24.98
CA GLN A 50 0.15 21.22 -25.87
C GLN A 50 -1.12 21.93 -26.32
N VAL A 51 -1.07 23.25 -26.36
CA VAL A 51 -2.16 24.11 -26.83
C VAL A 51 -1.62 24.99 -27.94
N TYR A 52 -2.35 25.00 -29.05
CA TYR A 52 -2.04 25.71 -30.27
C TYR A 52 -3.12 26.76 -30.54
N GLY A 53 -2.67 27.91 -31.06
CA GLY A 53 -3.55 28.91 -31.64
C GLY A 53 -4.16 28.44 -32.95
N THR A 54 -5.08 29.22 -33.49
CA THR A 54 -5.62 29.06 -34.85
C THR A 54 -4.56 29.21 -35.93
N SER A 55 -3.53 30.03 -35.65
CA SER A 55 -2.34 30.17 -36.50
C SER A 55 -1.47 28.91 -36.56
N GLY A 56 -1.68 27.96 -35.65
CA GLY A 56 -0.81 26.80 -35.44
C GLY A 56 0.39 27.07 -34.54
N GLU A 57 0.55 28.30 -34.04
CA GLU A 57 1.58 28.63 -33.07
C GLU A 57 1.30 28.00 -31.70
N ASN A 58 2.36 27.59 -31.00
CA ASN A 58 2.23 26.99 -29.68
C ASN A 58 2.00 28.09 -28.63
N LEU A 59 0.89 28.01 -27.91
CA LEU A 59 0.51 28.94 -26.85
C LEU A 59 0.88 28.42 -25.46
N MET A 60 0.89 27.09 -25.29
CA MET A 60 1.27 26.44 -24.04
C MET A 60 1.79 25.04 -24.28
N ASP A 61 2.93 24.71 -23.67
CA ASP A 61 3.51 23.37 -23.69
C ASP A 61 3.86 22.95 -22.27
N ILE A 62 3.30 21.81 -21.85
CA ILE A 62 3.61 21.16 -20.59
C ILE A 62 4.23 19.82 -20.93
N LYS A 63 5.57 19.74 -20.84
CA LYS A 63 6.31 18.53 -21.20
C LYS A 63 6.01 17.35 -20.29
N GLN A 64 5.78 17.62 -19.00
CA GLN A 64 5.41 16.59 -18.05
C GLN A 64 4.61 17.17 -16.89
N LEU A 65 3.37 16.73 -16.77
CA LEU A 65 2.48 16.97 -15.65
C LEU A 65 2.28 15.65 -14.90
N ARG A 66 2.61 15.65 -13.60
CA ARG A 66 2.37 14.52 -12.72
C ARG A 66 1.16 14.82 -11.86
N CYS A 67 0.21 13.91 -11.89
CA CYS A 67 -0.99 13.97 -11.06
C CYS A 67 -1.01 12.78 -10.10
N ALA A 68 -1.56 13.00 -8.91
CA ALA A 68 -1.82 11.97 -7.93
C ALA A 68 -3.30 11.97 -7.54
N SER A 69 -3.85 10.77 -7.33
CA SER A 69 -5.13 10.59 -6.66
C SER A 69 -4.90 10.38 -5.17
N TYR A 70 -5.70 11.08 -4.36
CA TYR A 70 -5.70 10.95 -2.91
C TYR A 70 -6.85 10.04 -2.48
N ASP A 71 -6.62 9.18 -1.49
CA ASP A 71 -7.71 8.43 -0.86
C ASP A 71 -8.50 9.39 0.03
N GLY A 72 -9.81 9.48 -0.19
CA GLY A 72 -10.70 10.43 0.50
C GLY A 72 -11.68 11.14 -0.42
N THR A 73 -11.42 11.14 -1.73
CA THR A 73 -12.43 11.56 -2.72
C THR A 73 -13.33 10.36 -3.03
N SER A 74 -14.63 10.48 -2.77
CA SER A 74 -15.62 9.50 -3.24
C SER A 74 -15.41 9.28 -4.74
N PRO A 75 -15.39 8.03 -5.22
CA PRO A 75 -15.29 7.76 -6.64
C PRO A 75 -16.43 8.48 -7.36
N ILE A 76 -16.10 9.12 -8.48
CA ILE A 76 -16.98 10.09 -9.17
C ILE A 76 -18.33 9.45 -9.58
N ASP A 77 -18.42 8.11 -9.62
CA ASP A 77 -19.62 7.36 -10.00
C ASP A 77 -20.05 6.22 -9.05
N ASP A 78 -19.54 6.13 -7.82
CA ASP A 78 -19.89 5.01 -6.91
C ASP A 78 -21.21 5.23 -6.14
N LYS A 79 -22.26 5.75 -6.80
CA LYS A 79 -23.63 5.62 -6.27
C LYS A 79 -24.15 4.17 -6.32
N TYR A 80 -23.46 3.26 -7.01
CA TYR A 80 -23.91 1.85 -7.18
C TYR A 80 -22.84 0.77 -7.06
N ALA A 81 -21.57 1.07 -6.78
CA ALA A 81 -20.60 0.02 -6.52
C ALA A 81 -20.66 -0.38 -5.05
N ALA A 82 -21.65 -1.22 -4.71
CA ALA A 82 -21.58 -2.01 -3.48
C ALA A 82 -20.17 -2.60 -3.38
N ALA A 83 -19.50 -2.33 -2.25
CA ALA A 83 -18.12 -2.73 -2.01
C ALA A 83 -17.94 -4.20 -2.38
N ARG A 84 -17.36 -4.47 -3.56
CA ARG A 84 -16.91 -5.81 -3.91
C ARG A 84 -15.85 -6.10 -2.88
N ASN A 85 -16.15 -7.00 -1.95
CA ASN A 85 -15.24 -7.43 -0.91
C ASN A 85 -14.58 -8.72 -1.41
N PRO A 86 -13.55 -8.66 -2.30
CA PRO A 86 -13.02 -9.83 -2.99
C PRO A 86 -12.27 -10.79 -2.07
N TYR A 87 -12.21 -10.52 -0.76
CA TYR A 87 -11.42 -11.27 0.21
C TYR A 87 -12.26 -12.08 1.20
N LEU A 88 -13.59 -12.08 1.08
CA LEU A 88 -14.44 -13.00 1.85
C LEU A 88 -14.61 -14.31 1.08
N ASN A 89 -13.64 -15.21 1.24
CA ASN A 89 -13.84 -16.60 0.88
C ASN A 89 -14.53 -17.31 2.04
N LEU A 90 -15.59 -18.06 1.75
CA LEU A 90 -16.19 -18.98 2.69
C LEU A 90 -15.22 -20.16 2.87
N VAL A 91 -14.34 -20.07 3.87
CA VAL A 91 -13.44 -21.17 4.22
C VAL A 91 -14.12 -22.01 5.29
N TRP A 92 -14.45 -23.26 4.95
CA TRP A 92 -14.90 -24.23 5.93
C TRP A 92 -13.74 -24.51 6.89
N LYS A 93 -13.93 -24.15 8.17
CA LYS A 93 -13.01 -24.52 9.25
C LYS A 93 -13.63 -25.67 10.01
N PRO A 94 -12.94 -26.81 10.17
CA PRO A 94 -13.41 -27.87 11.05
C PRO A 94 -13.53 -27.32 12.47
N ASP A 95 -14.56 -27.75 13.18
CA ASP A 95 -14.75 -27.44 14.58
C ASP A 95 -13.75 -28.26 15.41
N PHE A 96 -12.59 -27.65 15.70
CA PHE A 96 -11.54 -28.28 16.48
C PHE A 96 -11.94 -28.50 17.94
N ASP A 97 -12.95 -27.79 18.46
CA ASP A 97 -13.44 -27.99 19.82
C ASP A 97 -14.20 -29.32 19.96
N SER A 98 -14.74 -29.83 18.84
CA SER A 98 -15.44 -31.12 18.76
C SER A 98 -14.52 -32.32 18.47
N LEU A 99 -13.25 -32.08 18.11
CA LEU A 99 -12.34 -33.11 17.62
C LEU A 99 -11.69 -33.88 18.77
N SER A 100 -11.93 -35.19 18.85
CA SER A 100 -11.23 -36.01 19.85
C SER A 100 -9.74 -36.16 19.51
N ASN A 101 -8.91 -36.35 20.54
CA ASN A 101 -7.46 -36.53 20.37
C ASN A 101 -7.08 -37.69 19.44
N GLU A 102 -7.89 -38.75 19.39
CA GLU A 102 -7.66 -39.90 18.50
C GLU A 102 -7.94 -39.53 17.04
N GLN A 103 -9.05 -38.83 16.78
CA GLN A 103 -9.40 -38.32 15.44
C GLN A 103 -8.39 -37.28 14.95
N ALA A 104 -7.91 -36.41 15.85
CA ALA A 104 -6.89 -35.43 15.54
C ALA A 104 -5.57 -36.09 15.10
N LYS A 105 -5.12 -37.12 15.83
CA LYS A 105 -3.91 -37.88 15.48
C LYS A 105 -4.05 -38.69 14.20
N ALA A 106 -5.25 -39.18 13.90
CA ALA A 106 -5.53 -39.91 12.67
C ALA A 106 -5.55 -38.98 11.44
N GLY A 107 -6.17 -37.79 11.56
CA GLY A 107 -6.27 -36.82 10.46
C GLY A 107 -5.00 -35.98 10.25
N PHE A 108 -4.27 -35.71 11.33
CA PHE A 108 -3.02 -34.95 11.33
C PHE A 108 -1.92 -35.78 12.02
N PRO A 109 -1.40 -36.83 11.35
CA PRO A 109 -0.34 -37.63 11.93
C PRO A 109 0.87 -36.74 12.22
N PRO A 110 1.51 -36.87 13.39
CA PRO A 110 2.69 -36.10 13.72
C PRO A 110 3.76 -36.34 12.65
N THR A 111 4.22 -35.27 12.03
CA THR A 111 5.18 -35.35 10.93
C THR A 111 6.49 -35.95 11.47
N THR A 112 6.81 -37.18 11.07
CA THR A 112 7.99 -37.93 11.52
C THR A 112 9.29 -37.48 10.85
N GLU A 113 9.21 -36.58 9.87
CA GLU A 113 10.36 -36.11 9.08
C GLU A 113 11.24 -35.07 9.79
N PHE A 114 10.82 -34.55 10.95
CA PHE A 114 11.58 -33.52 11.69
C PHE A 114 12.85 -34.02 12.40
N LYS A 115 13.22 -35.31 12.28
CA LYS A 115 14.48 -35.83 12.84
C LYS A 115 15.72 -35.07 12.34
N TYR A 116 15.67 -34.53 11.12
CA TYR A 116 16.76 -33.73 10.55
C TYR A 116 16.76 -32.26 11.02
N LEU A 117 15.66 -31.78 11.59
CA LEU A 117 15.50 -30.39 12.05
C LEU A 117 15.78 -30.21 13.54
N ALA A 118 15.74 -31.29 14.33
CA ALA A 118 16.17 -31.27 15.74
C ALA A 118 17.56 -30.61 15.96
N PRO A 119 18.63 -30.94 15.19
CA PRO A 119 19.92 -30.26 15.36
C PRO A 119 19.93 -28.81 14.87
N THR A 120 18.97 -28.39 14.04
CA THR A 120 18.84 -26.99 13.57
C THR A 120 18.40 -26.07 14.70
N PHE A 121 17.54 -26.56 15.60
CA PHE A 121 17.01 -25.77 16.72
C PHE A 121 17.86 -25.83 17.99
N GLU A 122 18.78 -26.79 18.10
CA GLU A 122 19.68 -26.90 19.27
C GLU A 122 20.55 -25.64 19.48
N LYS A 123 21.08 -25.07 18.40
CA LYS A 123 21.91 -23.85 18.45
C LYS A 123 21.11 -22.60 18.84
N PRO A 124 19.96 -22.26 18.20
CA PRO A 124 19.16 -21.12 18.61
C PRO A 124 18.55 -21.29 20.00
N ASP A 125 18.12 -22.48 20.39
CA ASP A 125 17.61 -22.74 21.75
C ASP A 125 18.69 -22.51 22.81
N ARG A 126 19.92 -22.96 22.54
CA ARG A 126 21.07 -22.72 23.41
C ARG A 126 21.45 -21.24 23.46
N LEU A 127 21.36 -20.52 22.34
CA LEU A 127 21.56 -19.07 22.30
C LEU A 127 20.50 -18.34 23.13
N ALA A 128 19.24 -18.72 23.01
CA ALA A 128 18.14 -18.16 23.79
C ALA A 128 18.36 -18.39 25.29
N ALA A 129 18.79 -19.59 25.69
CA ALA A 129 19.16 -19.87 27.07
C ALA A 129 20.32 -18.97 27.56
N TYR A 130 21.35 -18.75 26.75
CA TYR A 130 22.44 -17.84 27.11
C TYR A 130 21.98 -16.38 27.21
N ILE A 131 21.08 -15.93 26.34
CA ILE A 131 20.51 -14.57 26.40
C ILE A 131 19.73 -14.39 27.70
N LEU A 132 18.92 -15.39 28.09
CA LEU A 132 18.16 -15.36 29.35
C LEU A 132 19.06 -15.38 30.58
N ILE A 133 20.12 -16.19 30.58
CA ILE A 133 21.09 -16.21 31.69
C ILE A 133 21.82 -14.87 31.76
N LYS A 134 22.25 -14.32 30.62
CA LYS A 134 22.96 -13.04 30.57
C LYS A 134 22.05 -11.88 31.00
N SER A 135 20.79 -11.87 30.60
CA SER A 135 19.84 -10.85 31.04
C SER A 135 19.58 -10.97 32.54
N TYR A 136 19.45 -12.18 33.08
CA TYR A 136 19.32 -12.40 34.51
C TYR A 136 20.54 -11.91 35.30
N VAL A 137 21.76 -12.22 34.84
CA VAL A 137 22.99 -11.76 35.51
C VAL A 137 23.10 -10.23 35.46
N ASN A 138 22.88 -9.62 34.29
CA ASN A 138 22.99 -8.18 34.11
C ASN A 138 21.91 -7.37 34.83
N HIS A 139 20.76 -7.97 35.12
CA HIS A 139 19.61 -7.33 35.76
C HIS A 139 19.21 -8.00 37.08
N SER A 140 20.14 -8.72 37.72
CA SER A 140 19.89 -9.44 38.98
C SER A 140 19.45 -8.50 40.11
N ASP A 141 19.87 -7.24 40.04
CA ASP A 141 19.47 -6.10 40.86
C ASP A 141 18.01 -5.66 40.65
N LEU A 142 17.44 -5.88 39.46
CA LEU A 142 16.02 -5.61 39.19
C LEU A 142 15.11 -6.74 39.68
N TYR A 143 15.57 -8.00 39.62
CA TYR A 143 14.80 -9.15 40.08
C TYR A 143 14.79 -9.34 41.61
N ASN A 144 15.80 -8.81 42.32
CA ASN A 144 15.84 -8.77 43.79
C ASN A 144 15.04 -7.60 44.40
N ARG A 145 14.48 -6.70 43.59
CA ARG A 145 13.50 -5.72 44.08
C ARG A 145 12.17 -6.42 44.28
N SER A 146 11.69 -6.42 45.53
CA SER A 146 10.31 -6.77 45.89
C SER A 146 9.36 -6.18 44.84
N HIS A 147 8.56 -7.02 44.19
CA HIS A 147 7.57 -6.64 43.18
C HIS A 147 6.39 -5.89 43.83
N SER A 148 6.69 -4.77 44.46
CA SER A 148 5.72 -3.86 45.04
C SER A 148 5.94 -2.50 44.40
N GLU A 149 4.96 -2.09 43.59
CA GLU A 149 4.49 -0.69 43.40
C GLU A 149 4.18 -0.22 41.97
N HIS A 150 4.10 -1.10 40.95
CA HIS A 150 3.71 -0.64 39.61
C HIS A 150 2.56 -1.44 38.98
N LEU A 151 1.48 -1.68 39.74
CA LEU A 151 0.16 -1.82 39.13
C LEU A 151 -0.42 -0.42 38.96
N GLN A 152 -0.16 0.20 37.81
CA GLN A 152 -0.94 1.36 37.38
C GLN A 152 -2.39 0.91 37.25
N ARG A 153 -3.23 1.41 38.15
CA ARG A 153 -4.68 1.35 38.03
C ARG A 153 -5.09 2.06 36.74
N PHE A 154 -5.85 1.36 35.89
CA PHE A 154 -6.82 1.96 35.00
C PHE A 154 -8.20 1.85 35.65
#